data_AF-A0AAN8YD68-F1
#
_entry.id   AF-A0AAN8YD68-F1
#
_cell.length_a   1.000
_cell.length_b   1.000
_cell.length_c   1.000
_cell.angle_alpha   90.00
_cell.angle_beta   90.00
_cell.angle_gamma   90.00
#
_symmetry.space_group_name_H-M   'P 1'
#
loop_
_entity.id
_entity.type
_entity.pdbx_description
1 polymer ?
#
loop_
_entity_poly.entity_id
_entity_poly.type
_entity_poly.pdbx_seq_one_letter_code
_entity_poly.pdbx_strand_id
1 'polypeptide(L)'
;MELFNSVGWERYFVFPSNLRHLDLAGCFLMEEMVLNIARLKKLESLKLLVGFPFGRSESYCWDVTNVEFPALKYLGLFFVQIEEWKASEESFPVLEKLVISGCSDLKEIPPSFADIPTLRLIQLTNCIDSLGVSAMNIRRDIEENTGCDSFQVVIEK
;
A
#
# COMPACT_ATOMS: atom_id res chain seq x y z
N MET A 1 1.49 -32.10 -2.64
CA MET A 1 2.34 -31.00 -3.15
C MET A 1 2.93 -30.29 -1.95
N GLU A 2 4.15 -30.65 -1.56
CA GLU A 2 4.85 -30.12 -0.37
C GLU A 2 6.19 -29.48 -0.76
N LEU A 3 6.28 -28.86 -1.93
CA LEU A 3 7.57 -28.37 -2.45
C LEU A 3 8.00 -26.98 -1.95
N PHE A 4 7.20 -26.32 -1.10
CA PHE A 4 7.55 -25.02 -0.51
C PHE A 4 7.73 -25.04 1.02
N ASN A 5 7.52 -26.17 1.70
CA ASN A 5 7.62 -26.24 3.16
C ASN A 5 9.01 -26.65 3.69
N SER A 6 10.06 -26.71 2.84
CA SER A 6 11.34 -27.34 3.21
C SER A 6 12.59 -26.48 3.08
N VAL A 7 12.49 -25.21 2.70
CA VAL A 7 13.66 -24.32 2.71
C VAL A 7 13.19 -23.05 3.38
N GLY A 8 13.72 -22.68 4.55
CA GLY A 8 13.34 -21.47 5.29
C GLY A 8 13.70 -20.14 4.61
N TRP A 9 13.45 -20.03 3.30
CA TRP A 9 13.62 -18.87 2.42
C TRP A 9 12.94 -17.60 2.93
N GLU A 10 11.86 -17.74 3.71
CA GLU A 10 11.14 -16.61 4.30
C GLU A 10 11.99 -15.80 5.31
N ARG A 11 13.08 -16.39 5.84
CA ARG A 11 14.05 -15.71 6.74
C ARG A 11 15.11 -14.83 6.06
N TYR A 12 15.15 -14.72 4.72
CA TYR A 12 16.31 -14.14 4.01
C TYR A 12 16.15 -12.73 3.46
N PHE A 13 14.99 -12.07 3.60
CA PHE A 13 14.85 -10.66 3.23
C PHE A 13 15.32 -9.75 4.37
N VAL A 14 16.64 -9.72 4.57
CA VAL A 14 17.29 -8.80 5.53
C VAL A 14 17.62 -7.50 4.80
N PHE A 15 16.82 -6.48 5.05
CA PHE A 15 17.09 -5.13 4.55
C PHE A 15 18.07 -4.38 5.48
N PRO A 16 18.95 -3.54 4.92
CA PRO A 16 19.74 -2.61 5.73
C PRO A 16 18.83 -1.71 6.57
N SER A 17 19.08 -1.61 7.88
CA SER A 17 18.21 -0.88 8.82
C SER A 17 18.13 0.64 8.59
N ASN A 18 19.08 1.21 7.82
CA ASN A 18 19.13 2.63 7.48
C ASN A 18 18.46 2.97 6.15
N LEU A 19 17.78 2.01 5.53
CA LEU A 19 17.16 2.18 4.22
C LEU A 19 15.97 3.14 4.31
N ARG A 20 15.98 4.17 3.45
CA ARG A 20 14.95 5.22 3.38
C ARG A 20 14.01 5.06 2.19
N HIS A 21 14.45 4.37 1.14
CA HIS A 21 13.70 4.16 -0.08
C HIS A 21 13.82 2.70 -0.50
N LEU A 22 12.69 2.02 -0.62
CA LEU A 22 12.62 0.61 -1.00
C LEU A 22 11.69 0.46 -2.21
N ASP A 23 12.25 0.04 -3.33
CA ASP A 23 11.49 -0.32 -4.52
C ASP A 23 11.62 -1.84 -4.72
N LEU A 24 10.50 -2.56 -4.62
CA LEU A 24 10.43 -4.01 -4.78
C LEU A 24 9.67 -4.35 -6.05
N ALA A 25 10.27 -5.19 -6.89
CA ALA A 25 9.66 -5.73 -8.10
C ALA A 25 9.73 -7.25 -8.07
N GLY A 26 8.71 -7.93 -8.58
CA GLY A 26 8.72 -9.39 -8.71
C GLY A 26 8.56 -10.15 -7.39
N CYS A 27 8.16 -9.47 -6.30
CA CYS A 27 8.08 -10.06 -4.96
C CYS A 27 6.63 -10.38 -4.57
N PHE A 28 6.43 -11.53 -3.93
CA PHE A 28 5.20 -11.83 -3.20
C PHE A 28 5.27 -11.17 -1.83
N LEU A 29 4.32 -10.30 -1.51
CA LEU A 29 4.20 -9.65 -0.20
C LEU A 29 3.63 -10.63 0.82
N MET A 30 4.38 -11.69 1.10
CA MET A 30 4.06 -12.59 2.21
C MET A 30 4.15 -11.83 3.54
N GLU A 31 3.41 -12.29 4.55
CA GLU A 31 3.34 -11.65 5.87
C GLU A 31 4.73 -11.35 6.46
N GLU A 32 5.66 -12.30 6.39
CA GLU A 32 7.03 -12.11 6.88
C GLU A 32 7.78 -10.97 6.17
N MET A 33 7.58 -10.82 4.86
CA MET A 33 8.19 -9.75 4.07
C MET A 33 7.64 -8.39 4.51
N VAL A 34 6.32 -8.28 4.68
CA VAL A 34 5.65 -7.07 5.17
C VAL A 34 6.20 -6.68 6.55
N LEU A 35 6.32 -7.64 7.47
CA LEU A 35 6.90 -7.41 8.80
C LEU A 35 8.37 -6.96 8.72
N ASN A 36 9.18 -7.55 7.83
CA ASN A 36 10.57 -7.13 7.65
C ASN A 36 10.69 -5.69 7.11
N ILE A 37 9.79 -5.28 6.20
CA ILE A 37 9.74 -3.91 5.70
C ILE A 37 9.29 -2.95 6.82
N ALA A 38 8.26 -3.31 7.59
CA ALA A 38 7.75 -2.47 8.69
C ALA A 38 8.77 -2.24 9.83
N ARG A 39 9.75 -3.15 9.97
CA ARG A 39 10.90 -2.96 10.89
C ARG A 39 11.86 -1.86 10.44
N LEU A 40 11.79 -1.40 9.20
CA LEU A 40 12.60 -0.29 8.69
C LEU A 40 12.03 1.04 9.18
N LYS A 41 12.35 1.41 10.42
CA LYS A 41 11.85 2.62 11.09
C LYS A 41 12.29 3.95 10.44
N LYS A 42 13.17 3.90 9.44
CA LYS A 42 13.61 5.06 8.64
C LYS A 42 13.09 5.05 7.20
N LEU A 43 12.25 4.06 6.85
CA LEU A 43 11.73 3.92 5.50
C LEU A 43 10.70 5.02 5.22
N GLU A 44 11.03 5.90 4.29
CA GLU A 44 10.22 7.05 3.89
C GLU A 44 9.45 6.80 2.60
N SER A 45 9.94 5.89 1.74
CA SER A 45 9.31 5.57 0.46
C SER A 45 9.33 4.07 0.21
N LEU A 46 8.16 3.52 -0.10
CA LEU A 46 7.97 2.14 -0.49
C LEU A 46 7.27 2.10 -1.85
N LYS A 47 7.86 1.43 -2.82
CA LYS A 47 7.21 1.08 -4.09
C LYS A 47 7.12 -0.41 -4.23
N LEU A 48 5.95 -0.87 -4.62
CA LEU A 48 5.62 -2.26 -4.85
C LEU A 48 5.21 -2.38 -6.31
N LEU A 49 6.00 -3.10 -7.10
CA LEU A 49 5.79 -3.36 -8.52
C LEU A 49 5.61 -4.87 -8.73
N VAL A 50 4.61 -5.26 -9.54
CA VAL A 50 4.28 -6.64 -9.99
C VAL A 50 5.14 -7.76 -9.39
N GLY A 51 4.54 -8.60 -8.53
CA GLY A 51 4.88 -10.03 -8.48
C GLY A 51 3.83 -10.77 -9.30
N PHE A 52 4.18 -11.32 -10.47
CA PHE A 52 3.24 -12.16 -11.22
C PHE A 52 2.97 -13.43 -10.38
N PRO A 53 1.73 -13.73 -9.97
CA PRO A 53 1.42 -15.09 -9.57
C PRO A 53 1.45 -15.91 -10.84
N PHE A 54 2.53 -16.67 -11.02
CA PHE A 54 2.45 -17.85 -11.85
C PHE A 54 1.40 -18.79 -11.23
N GLY A 55 0.14 -18.65 -11.65
CA GLY A 55 -0.89 -19.65 -11.45
C GLY A 55 -1.69 -19.64 -10.15
N ARG A 56 -1.73 -18.54 -9.36
CA ARG A 56 -2.74 -18.42 -8.30
C ARG A 56 -3.98 -17.70 -8.82
N SER A 57 -5.10 -18.42 -8.75
CA SER A 57 -6.46 -17.95 -9.03
C SER A 57 -7.15 -17.33 -7.79
N GLU A 58 -6.39 -17.13 -6.70
CA GLU A 58 -6.94 -16.73 -5.41
C GLU A 58 -6.72 -15.23 -5.16
N SER A 59 -7.79 -14.60 -4.69
CA SER A 59 -7.82 -13.25 -4.14
C SER A 59 -6.71 -13.03 -3.12
N TYR A 60 -5.90 -11.98 -3.29
CA TYR A 60 -4.88 -11.58 -2.32
C TYR A 60 -5.36 -10.38 -1.52
N CYS A 61 -5.43 -10.56 -0.19
CA CYS A 61 -5.74 -9.53 0.79
C CYS A 61 -4.44 -8.98 1.38
N TRP A 62 -4.18 -7.69 1.23
CA TRP A 62 -3.07 -7.01 1.90
C TRP A 62 -3.56 -6.43 3.21
N ASP A 63 -3.38 -7.17 4.31
CA ASP A 63 -3.77 -6.74 5.66
C ASP A 63 -2.56 -6.26 6.45
N VAL A 64 -2.56 -4.96 6.75
CA VAL A 64 -1.55 -4.29 7.58
C VAL A 64 -2.19 -3.58 8.76
N THR A 65 -3.42 -3.92 9.13
CA THR A 65 -4.18 -3.25 10.20
C THR A 65 -3.41 -3.19 11.53
N ASN A 66 -2.63 -4.23 11.83
CA ASN A 66 -1.79 -4.32 13.05
C ASN A 66 -0.29 -4.08 12.78
N VAL A 67 0.06 -3.47 11.64
CA VAL A 67 1.44 -3.26 11.20
C VAL A 67 1.68 -1.78 10.94
N GLU A 68 2.66 -1.22 11.62
CA GLU A 68 2.99 0.21 11.54
C GLU A 68 4.22 0.48 10.66
N PHE A 69 4.08 1.43 9.74
CA PHE A 69 5.15 2.01 8.93
C PHE A 69 5.43 3.47 9.36
N PRO A 70 6.18 3.70 10.46
CA PRO A 70 6.15 4.95 11.22
C PRO A 70 6.79 6.16 10.52
N ALA A 71 7.61 5.93 9.50
CA ALA A 71 8.31 6.99 8.76
C ALA A 71 7.84 7.11 7.30
N LEU A 72 6.88 6.28 6.88
CA LEU A 72 6.53 6.14 5.47
C LEU A 72 5.71 7.32 4.98
N LYS A 73 6.31 8.13 4.11
CA LYS A 73 5.71 9.32 3.51
C LYS A 73 5.14 9.05 2.12
N TYR A 74 5.70 8.07 1.41
CA TYR A 74 5.29 7.71 0.07
C TYR A 74 5.02 6.21 -0.03
N LEU A 75 3.83 5.86 -0.51
CA LEU A 75 3.45 4.49 -0.87
C LEU A 75 3.03 4.45 -2.34
N GLY A 76 3.70 3.62 -3.12
CA GLY A 76 3.39 3.38 -4.52
C GLY A 76 3.04 1.92 -4.78
N LEU A 77 1.85 1.67 -5.29
CA LEU A 77 1.34 0.36 -5.69
C LEU A 77 1.21 0.33 -7.21
N PHE A 78 2.03 -0.47 -7.87
CA PHE A 78 2.13 -0.49 -9.33
C PHE A 78 1.88 -1.91 -9.84
N PHE A 79 0.74 -2.08 -10.51
CA PHE A 79 0.33 -3.35 -11.10
C PHE A 79 0.36 -4.52 -10.10
N VAL A 80 0.06 -4.22 -8.84
CA VAL A 80 -0.07 -5.23 -7.79
C VAL A 80 -1.45 -5.87 -7.88
N GLN A 81 -1.52 -7.18 -7.69
CA GLN A 81 -2.77 -7.93 -7.66
C GLN A 81 -3.26 -8.04 -6.22
N ILE A 82 -3.77 -6.93 -5.69
CA ILE A 82 -4.42 -6.84 -4.38
C ILE A 82 -5.91 -6.68 -4.66
N GLU A 83 -6.75 -7.55 -4.13
CA GLU A 83 -8.21 -7.39 -4.24
C GLU A 83 -8.77 -6.60 -3.06
N GLU A 84 -8.28 -6.91 -1.85
CA GLU A 84 -8.69 -6.27 -0.60
C GLU A 84 -7.46 -5.66 0.08
N TRP A 85 -7.57 -4.42 0.53
CA TRP A 85 -6.54 -3.74 1.30
C TRP A 85 -7.12 -3.33 2.65
N LYS A 86 -6.56 -3.86 3.74
CA LYS A 86 -6.94 -3.54 5.11
C LYS A 86 -5.81 -2.77 5.80
N ALA A 87 -6.12 -1.59 6.28
CA ALA A 87 -5.20 -0.75 7.06
C ALA A 87 -5.99 0.20 7.96
N SER A 88 -5.32 0.67 9.02
CA SER A 88 -5.76 1.80 9.83
C SER A 88 -4.91 3.03 9.53
N GLU A 89 -5.36 4.19 10.01
CA GLU A 89 -4.59 5.43 10.07
C GLU A 89 -3.27 5.25 10.86
N GLU A 90 -3.28 4.38 11.88
CA GLU A 90 -2.10 4.00 12.66
C GLU A 90 -1.11 3.16 11.86
N SER A 91 -1.54 2.49 10.78
CA SER A 91 -0.65 1.71 9.92
C SER A 91 0.32 2.63 9.15
N PHE A 92 -0.13 3.85 8.81
CA PHE A 92 0.61 4.80 7.98
C PHE A 92 0.52 6.25 8.54
N PRO A 93 1.00 6.49 9.77
CA PRO A 93 0.68 7.71 10.52
C PRO A 93 1.23 9.01 9.88
N VAL A 94 2.23 8.91 9.00
CA VAL A 94 2.91 10.05 8.37
C VAL A 94 2.88 10.00 6.83
N LEU A 95 1.93 9.26 6.26
CA LEU A 95 1.81 9.13 4.82
C LEU A 95 1.37 10.45 4.16
N GLU A 96 2.18 10.95 3.24
CA GLU A 96 1.93 12.19 2.52
C GLU A 96 1.34 11.94 1.12
N LYS A 97 1.78 10.86 0.46
CA LYS A 97 1.41 10.56 -0.92
C LYS A 97 1.15 9.06 -1.14
N LEU A 98 -0.02 8.76 -1.69
CA LEU A 98 -0.40 7.45 -2.20
C LEU A 98 -0.47 7.49 -3.73
N VAL A 99 0.19 6.56 -4.39
CA VAL A 99 0.09 6.33 -5.83
C VAL A 99 -0.35 4.91 -6.09
N ILE A 100 -1.41 4.72 -6.86
CA ILE A 100 -1.88 3.41 -7.32
C ILE A 100 -1.98 3.46 -8.83
N SER A 101 -1.30 2.54 -9.51
CA SER A 101 -1.26 2.50 -10.96
C SER A 101 -1.46 1.09 -11.49
N GLY A 102 -2.39 0.89 -12.41
CA GLY A 102 -2.59 -0.38 -13.10
C GLY A 102 -3.03 -1.54 -12.18
N CYS A 103 -3.63 -1.23 -11.03
CA CYS A 103 -4.14 -2.23 -10.09
C CYS A 103 -5.61 -2.49 -10.42
N SER A 104 -5.88 -3.53 -11.20
CA SER A 104 -7.22 -3.80 -11.75
C SER A 104 -8.16 -4.52 -10.79
N ASP A 105 -7.62 -5.14 -9.74
CA ASP A 105 -8.40 -5.94 -8.78
C ASP A 105 -8.75 -5.16 -7.50
N LEU A 106 -8.00 -4.09 -7.21
CA LEU A 106 -8.14 -3.32 -5.97
C LEU A 106 -9.37 -2.42 -6.02
N LYS A 107 -10.38 -2.73 -5.21
CA LYS A 107 -11.69 -2.07 -5.24
C LYS A 107 -11.77 -0.79 -4.44
N GLU A 108 -11.03 -0.71 -3.34
CA GLU A 108 -11.11 0.39 -2.39
C GLU A 108 -9.77 0.70 -1.71
N ILE A 109 -9.62 1.96 -1.30
CA ILE A 109 -8.60 2.43 -0.36
C ILE A 109 -9.25 2.40 1.04
N PRO A 110 -8.52 1.97 2.09
CA PRO A 110 -9.03 1.98 3.46
C PRO A 110 -9.63 3.36 3.83
N PRO A 111 -10.91 3.43 4.28
CA PRO A 111 -11.55 4.70 4.62
C PRO A 111 -10.83 5.50 5.72
N SER A 112 -10.12 4.81 6.61
CA SER A 112 -9.25 5.39 7.66
C SER A 112 -8.17 6.33 7.11
N PHE A 113 -7.88 6.30 5.81
CA PHE A 113 -6.95 7.25 5.19
C PHE A 113 -7.45 8.70 5.25
N ALA A 114 -8.76 8.92 5.45
CA ALA A 114 -9.32 10.24 5.72
C ALA A 114 -8.82 10.84 7.06
N ASP A 115 -8.39 9.99 8.00
CA ASP A 115 -7.91 10.40 9.32
C ASP A 115 -6.38 10.56 9.40
N ILE A 116 -5.66 10.34 8.29
CA ILE A 116 -4.20 10.54 8.23
C ILE A 116 -3.91 12.04 8.04
N PRO A 117 -3.38 12.76 9.05
CA PRO A 117 -3.29 14.22 9.03
C PRO A 117 -2.26 14.77 8.03
N THR A 118 -1.36 13.92 7.56
CA THR A 118 -0.27 14.30 6.65
C THR A 118 -0.59 14.00 5.19
N LEU A 119 -1.68 13.29 4.91
CA LEU A 119 -2.03 12.84 3.58
C LEU A 119 -2.44 14.04 2.72
N ARG A 120 -1.76 14.22 1.59
CA ARG A 120 -1.93 15.39 0.70
C ARG A 120 -2.32 15.00 -0.72
N LEU A 121 -2.02 13.78 -1.14
CA LEU A 121 -2.26 13.36 -2.51
C LEU A 121 -2.59 11.86 -2.59
N ILE A 122 -3.71 11.56 -3.24
CA ILE A 122 -4.00 10.26 -3.83
C ILE A 122 -3.95 10.40 -5.34
N GLN A 123 -3.11 9.61 -5.99
CA GLN A 123 -3.00 9.57 -7.45
C GLN A 123 -3.34 8.15 -7.93
N LEU A 124 -4.32 8.07 -8.83
CA LEU A 124 -4.77 6.83 -9.46
C LEU A 124 -4.53 6.91 -10.96
N THR A 125 -3.92 5.88 -11.55
CA THR A 125 -3.67 5.81 -13.00
C THR A 125 -4.04 4.41 -13.52
N ASN A 126 -4.86 4.30 -14.58
CA ASN A 126 -5.30 2.99 -15.12
C ASN A 126 -5.94 2.06 -14.06
N CYS A 127 -6.76 2.59 -13.15
CA CYS A 127 -7.44 1.83 -12.09
C CYS A 127 -8.93 1.67 -12.39
N ILE A 128 -9.59 0.72 -11.72
CA ILE A 128 -11.04 0.53 -11.83
C ILE A 128 -11.83 1.69 -11.23
N ASP A 129 -13.01 1.98 -11.79
CA ASP A 129 -13.81 3.15 -11.39
C ASP A 129 -14.19 3.11 -9.90
N SER A 130 -14.39 1.94 -9.28
CA SER A 130 -14.72 1.82 -7.85
C SER A 130 -13.61 2.36 -6.95
N LEU A 131 -12.35 2.18 -7.33
CA LEU A 131 -11.21 2.72 -6.60
C LEU A 131 -11.17 4.26 -6.70
N GLY A 132 -11.56 4.80 -7.85
CA GLY A 132 -11.76 6.23 -8.05
C GLY A 132 -12.85 6.80 -7.15
N VAL A 133 -13.99 6.11 -7.03
CA VAL A 133 -15.07 6.48 -6.10
C VAL A 133 -14.57 6.45 -4.65
N SER A 134 -13.84 5.41 -4.25
CA SER A 134 -13.23 5.29 -2.91
C SER A 134 -12.30 6.47 -2.60
N ALA A 135 -11.41 6.85 -3.53
CA ALA A 135 -10.53 8.01 -3.33
C ALA A 135 -11.30 9.34 -3.20
N MET A 136 -12.39 9.51 -3.97
CA MET A 136 -13.24 10.70 -3.87
C MET A 136 -14.05 10.75 -2.57
N ASN A 137 -14.43 9.60 -2.01
CA ASN A 137 -15.07 9.54 -0.69
C ASN A 137 -14.10 9.99 0.40
N ILE A 138 -12.84 9.49 0.39
CA ILE A 138 -11.79 9.94 1.33
C ILE A 138 -11.60 11.46 1.24
N ARG A 139 -11.58 12.02 0.02
CA ARG A 139 -11.49 13.47 -0.18
C ARG A 139 -12.62 14.21 0.52
N ARG A 140 -13.85 13.79 0.28
CA ARG A 140 -15.04 14.42 0.87
C ARG A 140 -15.00 14.34 2.39
N ASP A 141 -14.60 13.20 2.95
CA ASP A 141 -14.51 13.00 4.39
C ASP A 141 -13.42 13.91 5.01
N ILE A 142 -12.27 14.09 4.34
CA ILE A 142 -11.24 15.06 4.75
C ILE A 142 -11.77 16.50 4.71
N GLU A 143 -12.46 16.88 3.63
CA GLU A 143 -13.06 18.22 3.47
C GLU A 143 -14.10 18.50 4.56
N GLU A 144 -14.97 17.53 4.87
CA GLU A 144 -15.99 17.62 5.92
C GLU A 144 -15.36 17.72 7.33
N ASN A 145 -14.28 16.97 7.60
CA ASN A 145 -13.66 16.90 8.93
C ASN A 145 -12.67 18.04 9.23
N THR A 146 -11.95 18.54 8.21
CA THR A 146 -10.84 19.48 8.40
C THR A 146 -11.03 20.83 7.71
N GLY A 147 -11.95 20.94 6.74
CA GLY A 147 -12.07 22.10 5.86
C GLY A 147 -10.81 22.35 5.01
N CYS A 148 -9.97 21.33 4.82
CA CYS A 148 -8.65 21.46 4.18
C CYS A 148 -8.72 21.34 2.66
N ASP A 149 -8.57 22.45 1.95
CA ASP A 149 -8.53 22.51 0.47
C ASP A 149 -7.21 21.98 -0.14
N SER A 150 -6.21 21.61 0.69
CA SER A 150 -4.87 21.25 0.19
C SER A 150 -4.73 19.78 -0.23
N PHE A 151 -5.66 18.91 0.20
CA PHE A 151 -5.68 17.51 -0.20
C PHE A 151 -6.18 17.36 -1.64
N GLN A 152 -5.49 16.56 -2.44
CA GLN A 152 -5.77 16.38 -3.86
C GLN A 152 -6.00 14.92 -4.21
N VAL A 153 -6.97 14.69 -5.10
CA VAL A 153 -7.18 13.41 -5.78
C VAL A 153 -7.00 13.63 -7.27
N VAL A 154 -6.07 12.88 -7.87
CA VAL A 154 -5.79 12.90 -9.31
C VAL A 154 -6.10 11.53 -9.88
N ILE A 155 -7.00 11.48 -10.86
CA ILE A 155 -7.42 10.24 -11.53
C ILE A 155 -7.10 10.37 -13.01
N GLU A 156 -6.21 9.51 -13.49
CA GLU A 156 -5.79 9.40 -14.88
C GLU A 156 -6.29 8.05 -15.43
N LYS A 157 -6.94 8.09 -16.59
CA LYS A 157 -7.47 6.89 -17.25
C LYS A 157 -6.47 6.25 -18.19
#